data_AF-A0A510L5R3-F1
#
_entry.id   AF-A0A510L5R3-F1
#
_cell.length_a   1.000
_cell.length_b   1.000
_cell.length_c   1.000
_cell.angle_alpha   90.00
_cell.angle_beta   90.00
_cell.angle_gamma   90.00
#
_symmetry.space_group_name_H-M   'P 1'
#
loop_
_entity.id
_entity.type
_entity.pdbx_description
1 polymer ?
#
loop_
_entity_poly.entity_id
_entity_poly.type
_entity_poly.pdbx_seq_one_letter_code
_entity_poly.pdbx_strand_id
1 'polypeptide(L)'
;MDRQKHLEEILEIEDCEVREEESYYYDDEFIESLGIEKEEYRDMVKKYSEIYFKETVYIPIDDENINDKFISYLYFDDETVERGKNLLTEFDEMEYEKNPNLKRTYFWRNNYVAIGADEDEYIFISKETKEIFMYYFADDIHKIFTEGGNREKWKWIKLGDNFDEFFDKLYLKK
;
A
#
# COMPACT_ATOMS: atom_id res chain seq x y z
N MET A 1 -22.63 10.70 0.43
CA MET A 1 -22.67 9.66 1.47
C MET A 1 -22.08 10.28 2.73
N ASP A 2 -22.62 9.99 3.90
CA ASP A 2 -21.97 10.44 5.15
C ASP A 2 -20.62 9.72 5.27
N ARG A 3 -19.54 10.41 5.66
CA ARG A 3 -18.16 9.91 5.44
C ARG A 3 -17.78 8.80 6.41
N GLN A 4 -18.22 8.90 7.67
CA GLN A 4 -18.18 7.78 8.63
C GLN A 4 -18.89 6.55 8.08
N LYS A 5 -19.99 6.77 7.37
CA LYS A 5 -20.78 5.69 6.77
C LYS A 5 -20.00 4.92 5.70
N HIS A 6 -19.08 5.56 4.97
CA HIS A 6 -18.24 4.87 3.98
C HIS A 6 -17.28 3.88 4.63
N LEU A 7 -16.56 4.31 5.68
CA LEU A 7 -15.66 3.43 6.43
C LEU A 7 -16.43 2.27 7.10
N GLU A 8 -17.58 2.55 7.71
CA GLU A 8 -18.46 1.50 8.28
C GLU A 8 -19.01 0.53 7.21
N GLU A 9 -19.21 1.03 5.99
CA GLU A 9 -19.67 0.21 4.88
C GLU A 9 -18.57 -0.74 4.38
N ILE A 10 -17.32 -0.30 4.27
CA ILE A 10 -16.22 -1.12 3.69
C ILE A 10 -15.44 -1.95 4.72
N LEU A 11 -15.33 -1.49 5.98
CA LEU A 11 -14.53 -2.17 7.00
C LEU A 11 -15.35 -3.24 7.73
N GLU A 12 -14.69 -4.35 8.04
CA GLU A 12 -15.15 -5.34 9.01
C GLU A 12 -14.65 -4.93 10.40
N ILE A 13 -15.34 -3.96 11.02
CA ILE A 13 -14.88 -3.27 12.24
C ILE A 13 -14.62 -4.22 13.40
N GLU A 14 -15.37 -5.34 13.47
CA GLU A 14 -15.21 -6.34 14.54
C GLU A 14 -13.87 -7.08 14.46
N ASP A 15 -13.26 -7.14 13.28
CA ASP A 15 -11.98 -7.82 13.04
C ASP A 15 -10.78 -6.85 13.07
N CYS A 16 -11.00 -5.53 13.01
CA CYS A 16 -9.93 -4.53 13.10
C CYS A 16 -9.25 -4.52 14.48
N GLU A 17 -7.91 -4.48 14.50
CA GLU A 17 -7.12 -4.47 15.73
C GLU A 17 -6.86 -3.04 16.22
N VAL A 18 -7.34 -2.72 17.42
CA VAL A 18 -7.06 -1.43 18.07
C VAL A 18 -5.64 -1.46 18.63
N ARG A 19 -4.90 -0.40 18.35
CA ARG A 19 -3.53 -0.24 18.82
C ARG A 19 -3.47 -0.21 20.36
N GLU A 20 -2.68 -1.10 20.94
CA GLU A 20 -2.48 -1.18 22.40
C GLU A 20 -1.30 -0.33 22.90
N GLU A 21 -0.27 -0.17 22.08
CA GLU A 21 0.98 0.54 22.40
C GLU A 21 1.20 1.74 21.47
N GLU A 22 1.89 2.79 21.94
CA GLU A 22 2.25 3.91 21.06
C GLU A 22 3.15 3.42 19.92
N SER A 23 2.76 3.74 18.68
CA SER A 23 3.57 3.43 17.49
C SER A 23 4.73 4.43 17.39
N TYR A 24 5.91 3.92 17.06
CA TYR A 24 7.08 4.75 16.77
C TYR A 24 6.89 5.57 15.49
N TYR A 25 6.17 5.03 14.50
CA TYR A 25 5.93 5.71 13.23
C TYR A 25 4.65 6.53 13.21
N TYR A 26 3.50 6.01 13.63
CA TYR A 26 2.20 6.63 13.40
C TYR A 26 1.84 7.74 14.40
N ASP A 27 2.77 8.69 14.58
CA ASP A 27 2.53 9.97 15.22
C ASP A 27 1.94 11.01 14.23
N ASP A 28 1.61 12.19 14.74
CA ASP A 28 1.02 13.27 13.94
C ASP A 28 1.92 13.74 12.80
N GLU A 29 3.23 13.88 13.06
CA GLU A 29 4.20 14.38 12.07
C GLU A 29 4.36 13.40 10.91
N PHE A 30 4.43 12.11 11.21
CA PHE A 30 4.52 11.07 10.20
C PHE A 30 3.26 10.97 9.37
N ILE A 31 2.07 10.97 10.00
CA ILE A 31 0.78 10.92 9.28
C ILE A 31 0.64 12.13 8.35
N GLU A 32 1.01 13.32 8.80
CA GLU A 32 1.07 14.51 7.95
C GLU A 32 2.07 14.35 6.82
N SER A 33 3.23 13.73 7.09
CA SER A 33 4.23 13.42 6.07
C SER A 33 3.73 12.45 5.00
N LEU A 34 2.71 11.64 5.29
CA LEU A 34 2.06 10.74 4.32
C LEU A 34 0.99 11.46 3.47
N GLY A 35 0.67 12.72 3.78
CA GLY A 35 -0.32 13.50 3.01
C GLY A 35 -1.76 13.06 3.23
N ILE A 36 -2.06 12.43 4.37
CA ILE A 36 -3.43 12.09 4.77
C ILE A 36 -4.09 13.38 5.24
N GLU A 37 -5.09 13.91 4.53
CA GLU A 37 -5.69 15.22 4.85
C GLU A 37 -6.97 15.09 5.67
N LYS A 38 -7.78 14.06 5.39
CA LYS A 38 -9.05 13.81 6.08
C LYS A 38 -8.87 13.34 7.52
N GLU A 39 -9.55 14.01 8.43
CA GLU A 39 -9.52 13.74 9.87
C GLU A 39 -9.96 12.31 10.18
N GLU A 40 -11.01 11.80 9.52
CA GLU A 40 -11.51 10.44 9.73
C GLU A 40 -10.46 9.35 9.42
N TYR A 41 -9.59 9.60 8.44
CA TYR A 41 -8.53 8.68 8.05
C TYR A 41 -7.32 8.79 8.97
N ARG A 42 -6.98 10.00 9.41
CA ARG A 42 -5.97 10.22 10.45
C ARG A 42 -6.37 9.50 11.74
N ASP A 43 -7.61 9.67 12.17
CA ASP A 43 -8.12 9.04 13.38
C ASP A 43 -8.12 7.51 13.27
N MET A 44 -8.50 6.97 12.11
CA MET A 44 -8.45 5.53 11.84
C MET A 44 -7.02 5.00 11.94
N VAL A 45 -6.05 5.63 11.25
CA VAL A 45 -4.64 5.21 11.24
C VAL A 45 -3.98 5.35 12.62
N LYS A 46 -4.45 6.28 13.47
CA LYS A 46 -4.00 6.40 14.86
C LYS A 46 -4.62 5.35 15.77
N LYS A 47 -5.88 4.99 15.53
CA LYS A 47 -6.65 4.09 16.39
C LYS A 47 -6.30 2.62 16.14
N TYR A 48 -6.16 2.23 14.89
CA TYR A 48 -6.00 0.82 14.52
C TYR A 48 -4.55 0.52 14.14
N SER A 49 -4.03 -0.62 14.60
CA SER A 49 -2.79 -1.22 14.10
C SER A 49 -3.05 -2.05 12.85
N GLU A 50 -4.23 -2.66 12.73
CA GLU A 50 -4.66 -3.39 11.55
C GLU A 50 -6.12 -3.08 11.25
N ILE A 51 -6.44 -2.92 9.97
CA ILE A 51 -7.82 -2.81 9.52
C ILE A 51 -8.15 -3.93 8.55
N TYR A 52 -9.34 -4.49 8.69
CA TYR A 52 -9.87 -5.50 7.80
C TYR A 52 -11.01 -4.92 6.97
N PHE A 53 -10.99 -5.19 5.68
CA PHE A 53 -12.08 -4.89 4.77
C PHE A 53 -13.00 -6.10 4.65
N LYS A 54 -14.27 -5.86 4.35
CA LYS A 54 -15.22 -6.93 4.03
C LYS A 54 -14.76 -7.70 2.80
N GLU A 55 -15.08 -8.99 2.73
CA GLU A 55 -14.65 -9.94 1.66
C GLU A 55 -15.03 -9.55 0.21
N THR A 56 -15.73 -8.42 0.02
CA THR A 56 -16.16 -7.92 -1.30
C THR A 56 -15.66 -6.51 -1.58
N VAL A 57 -14.65 -6.02 -0.87
CA VAL A 57 -14.06 -4.70 -1.12
C VAL A 57 -13.01 -4.77 -2.21
N TYR A 58 -13.18 -3.91 -3.22
CA TYR A 58 -12.27 -3.78 -4.36
C TYR A 58 -11.86 -2.32 -4.57
N ILE A 59 -10.71 -2.14 -5.22
CA ILE A 59 -10.25 -0.85 -5.74
C ILE A 59 -10.22 -0.88 -7.27
N PRO A 60 -10.85 0.10 -7.93
CA PRO A 60 -10.76 0.24 -9.38
C PRO A 60 -9.33 0.57 -9.80
N ILE A 61 -8.86 -0.08 -10.85
CA ILE A 61 -7.58 0.22 -11.48
C ILE A 61 -7.82 1.09 -12.72
N ASP A 62 -7.06 2.18 -12.85
CA ASP A 62 -7.11 3.05 -14.04
C ASP A 62 -6.31 2.45 -15.22
N ASP A 63 -6.64 1.20 -15.56
CA ASP A 63 -6.16 0.46 -16.73
C ASP A 63 -7.25 -0.53 -17.16
N GLU A 64 -7.81 -0.31 -18.35
CA GLU A 64 -8.89 -1.13 -18.91
C GLU A 64 -8.52 -2.61 -19.11
N ASN A 65 -7.23 -2.95 -19.08
CA ASN A 65 -6.72 -4.31 -19.26
C ASN A 65 -6.49 -5.04 -17.93
N ILE A 66 -6.70 -4.37 -16.78
CA ILE A 66 -6.46 -4.92 -15.46
C ILE A 66 -7.77 -4.91 -14.68
N ASN A 67 -8.13 -6.07 -14.13
CA ASN A 67 -9.27 -6.16 -13.22
C ASN A 67 -8.99 -5.39 -11.92
N ASP A 68 -10.05 -4.79 -11.39
CA ASP A 68 -10.09 -4.23 -10.04
C ASP A 68 -9.47 -5.19 -9.02
N LYS A 69 -8.71 -4.62 -8.09
CA LYS A 69 -7.96 -5.38 -7.09
C LYS A 69 -8.78 -5.55 -5.84
N PHE A 70 -8.84 -6.79 -5.35
CA PHE A 70 -9.36 -7.08 -4.02
C PHE A 70 -8.35 -6.57 -2.98
N ILE A 71 -8.85 -5.98 -1.90
CA ILE A 71 -8.03 -5.51 -0.77
C ILE A 71 -8.63 -6.11 0.50
N SER A 72 -7.90 -7.01 1.17
CA SER A 72 -8.38 -7.70 2.38
C SER A 72 -8.14 -6.91 3.66
N TYR A 73 -6.97 -6.29 3.78
CA TYR A 73 -6.56 -5.60 5.00
C TYR A 73 -5.46 -4.57 4.71
N LEU A 74 -5.19 -3.71 5.68
CA LEU A 74 -4.02 -2.83 5.72
C LEU A 74 -3.43 -2.82 7.13
N TYR A 75 -2.13 -2.59 7.20
CA TYR A 75 -1.34 -2.62 8.43
C TYR A 75 -0.75 -1.24 8.72
N PHE A 76 -1.13 -0.69 9.87
CA PHE A 76 -0.66 0.58 10.42
C PHE A 76 0.17 0.38 11.69
N ASP A 77 1.12 -0.55 11.62
CA ASP A 77 2.07 -0.87 12.67
C ASP A 77 3.54 -0.64 12.23
N ASP A 78 4.43 -0.68 13.22
CA ASP A 78 5.86 -0.43 12.98
C ASP A 78 6.55 -1.58 12.24
N GLU A 79 6.08 -2.81 12.42
CA GLU A 79 6.65 -4.00 11.77
C GLU A 79 6.46 -3.93 10.26
N THR A 80 5.28 -3.53 9.80
CA THR A 80 4.95 -3.33 8.39
C THR A 80 5.85 -2.27 7.76
N VAL A 81 6.06 -1.15 8.45
CA VAL A 81 6.97 -0.09 7.98
C VAL A 81 8.41 -0.64 7.84
N GLU A 82 8.90 -1.41 8.81
CA GLU A 82 10.23 -2.01 8.75
C GLU A 82 10.36 -3.11 7.69
N ARG A 83 9.36 -3.97 7.52
CA ARG A 83 9.30 -4.96 6.44
C ARG A 83 9.37 -4.28 5.08
N GLY A 84 8.61 -3.21 4.88
CA GLY A 84 8.68 -2.39 3.67
C GLY A 84 10.06 -1.79 3.43
N LYS A 85 10.69 -1.21 4.46
CA LYS A 85 12.05 -0.66 4.34
C LYS A 85 13.08 -1.71 3.96
N ASN A 86 12.98 -2.93 4.50
CA ASN A 86 13.89 -4.02 4.17
C ASN A 86 13.77 -4.39 2.68
N LEU A 87 12.54 -4.62 2.18
CA LEU A 87 12.31 -4.90 0.76
C LEU A 87 12.83 -3.78 -0.16
N LEU A 88 12.52 -2.52 0.17
CA LEU A 88 12.95 -1.38 -0.65
C LEU A 88 14.48 -1.18 -0.61
N THR A 89 15.12 -1.56 0.49
CA THR A 89 16.60 -1.59 0.58
C THR A 89 17.18 -2.63 -0.37
N GLU A 90 16.56 -3.81 -0.48
CA GLU A 90 16.97 -4.82 -1.45
C GLU A 90 16.85 -4.31 -2.89
N PHE A 91 15.82 -3.52 -3.21
CA PHE A 91 15.68 -2.91 -4.54
C PHE A 91 16.81 -1.93 -4.83
N ASP A 92 17.11 -1.05 -3.87
CA ASP A 92 18.23 -0.12 -4.00
C ASP A 92 19.56 -0.88 -4.20
N GLU A 93 19.84 -1.93 -3.41
CA GLU A 93 21.06 -2.74 -3.55
C GLU A 93 21.14 -3.52 -4.87
N MET A 94 20.03 -4.11 -5.35
CA MET A 94 19.97 -4.77 -6.66
C MET A 94 20.28 -3.80 -7.80
N GLU A 95 19.84 -2.55 -7.71
CA GLU A 95 20.17 -1.53 -8.71
C GLU A 95 21.66 -1.16 -8.68
N TYR A 96 22.32 -1.17 -7.51
CA TYR A 96 23.78 -1.01 -7.41
C TYR A 96 24.55 -2.19 -7.98
N GLU A 97 24.07 -3.42 -7.82
CA GLU A 97 24.70 -4.59 -8.41
C GLU A 97 24.66 -4.56 -9.94
N LYS A 98 23.54 -4.11 -10.52
CA LYS A 98 23.41 -3.92 -11.98
C LYS A 98 24.22 -2.72 -12.48
N ASN A 99 24.36 -1.68 -11.67
CA ASN A 99 24.99 -0.41 -12.02
C ASN A 99 26.07 0.00 -10.99
N PRO A 100 27.25 -0.64 -10.98
CA PRO A 100 28.25 -0.45 -9.92
C PRO A 100 28.87 0.95 -9.85
N ASN A 101 28.70 1.76 -10.90
CA ASN A 101 29.16 3.16 -10.94
C ASN A 101 28.09 4.16 -10.44
N LEU A 102 26.88 3.71 -10.13
CA LEU A 102 25.83 4.56 -9.58
C LEU A 102 26.25 5.05 -8.19
N LYS A 103 26.02 6.32 -7.88
CA LYS A 103 26.21 6.83 -6.51
C LYS A 103 25.21 6.11 -5.60
N ARG A 104 25.71 5.48 -4.53
CA ARG A 104 24.85 4.81 -3.54
C ARG A 104 23.93 5.80 -2.83
N THR A 105 22.64 5.70 -3.13
CA THR A 105 21.49 6.39 -2.52
C THR A 105 20.36 5.38 -2.24
N TYR A 106 19.76 5.41 -1.06
CA TYR A 106 18.62 4.53 -0.79
C TYR A 106 17.31 5.17 -1.28
N PHE A 107 17.16 5.28 -2.61
CA PHE A 107 16.05 6.04 -3.21
C PHE A 107 14.71 5.41 -2.88
N TRP A 108 14.54 4.11 -3.15
CA TRP A 108 13.28 3.41 -2.90
C TRP A 108 12.95 3.42 -1.41
N ARG A 109 13.91 3.00 -0.57
CA ARG A 109 13.73 2.95 0.88
C ARG A 109 13.36 4.31 1.48
N ASN A 110 13.92 5.40 0.97
CA ASN A 110 13.71 6.73 1.54
C ASN A 110 12.42 7.40 1.06
N ASN A 111 11.87 6.98 -0.08
CA ASN A 111 10.73 7.62 -0.73
C ASN A 111 9.42 6.84 -0.64
N TYR A 112 9.41 5.61 -0.12
CA TYR A 112 8.19 4.81 0.03
C TYR A 112 8.02 4.30 1.46
N VAL A 113 6.76 4.23 1.90
CA VAL A 113 6.35 3.70 3.20
C VAL A 113 5.33 2.60 2.97
N ALA A 114 5.55 1.41 3.54
CA ALA A 114 4.56 0.34 3.48
C ALA A 114 3.41 0.60 4.46
N ILE A 115 2.19 0.40 3.97
CA ILE A 115 0.93 0.40 4.73
C ILE A 115 0.17 -0.93 4.57
N GLY A 116 0.79 -1.89 3.89
CA GLY A 116 0.35 -3.28 3.74
C GLY A 116 1.55 -4.11 3.35
N ALA A 117 1.74 -5.26 3.99
CA ALA A 117 2.86 -6.16 3.74
C ALA A 117 2.47 -7.62 4.03
N ASP A 118 2.25 -8.38 2.98
CA ASP A 118 2.07 -9.83 3.01
C ASP A 118 3.19 -10.54 2.22
N GLU A 119 3.18 -11.87 2.17
CA GLU A 119 4.17 -12.68 1.44
C GLU A 119 4.17 -12.36 -0.06
N ASP A 120 3.00 -12.14 -0.65
CA ASP A 120 2.81 -11.97 -2.10
C ASP A 120 2.42 -10.54 -2.52
N GLU A 121 2.28 -9.60 -1.57
CA GLU A 121 1.90 -8.23 -1.88
C GLU A 121 2.37 -7.20 -0.85
N TYR A 122 2.67 -6.01 -1.34
CA TYR A 122 2.94 -4.83 -0.54
C TYR A 122 2.12 -3.66 -1.06
N ILE A 123 1.64 -2.80 -0.17
CA ILE A 123 1.02 -1.53 -0.52
C ILE A 123 1.88 -0.41 0.06
N PHE A 124 2.30 0.50 -0.80
CA PHE A 124 3.21 1.60 -0.48
C PHE A 124 2.56 2.95 -0.73
N ILE A 125 2.87 3.91 0.14
CA ILE A 125 2.66 5.34 -0.09
C ILE A 125 3.99 5.97 -0.51
N SER A 126 3.98 6.70 -1.63
CA SER A 126 5.09 7.58 -2.01
C SER A 126 5.16 8.81 -1.11
N LYS A 127 6.29 9.05 -0.46
CA LYS A 127 6.50 10.26 0.37
C LYS A 127 6.61 11.52 -0.47
N GLU A 128 7.05 11.41 -1.73
CA GLU A 128 7.19 12.57 -2.62
C GLU A 128 5.86 12.93 -3.28
N THR A 129 5.23 11.95 -3.92
CA THR A 129 4.02 12.16 -4.75
C THR A 129 2.72 11.88 -4.01
N LYS A 130 2.77 11.22 -2.84
CA LYS A 130 1.61 10.73 -2.05
C LYS A 130 0.82 9.60 -2.70
N GLU A 131 1.14 9.26 -3.95
CA GLU A 131 0.52 8.17 -4.68
C GLU A 131 0.64 6.83 -3.95
N ILE A 132 -0.42 6.04 -4.06
CA ILE A 132 -0.52 4.71 -3.47
C ILE A 132 -0.25 3.69 -4.56
N PHE A 133 0.66 2.76 -4.28
CA PHE A 133 1.03 1.69 -5.20
C PHE A 133 0.92 0.33 -4.52
N MET A 134 0.48 -0.67 -5.27
CA MET A 134 0.64 -2.07 -4.90
C MET A 134 1.82 -2.65 -5.66
N TYR A 135 2.69 -3.34 -4.94
CA TYR A 135 3.73 -4.19 -5.50
C TYR A 135 3.37 -5.63 -5.19
N TYR A 136 2.95 -6.38 -6.20
CA TYR A 136 2.38 -7.72 -6.01
C TYR A 136 3.03 -8.76 -6.91
N PHE A 137 3.02 -10.00 -6.44
CA PHE A 137 3.45 -11.16 -7.20
C PHE A 137 2.35 -11.58 -8.17
N ALA A 138 2.57 -11.35 -9.45
CA ALA A 138 1.70 -11.82 -10.52
C ALA A 138 2.04 -13.27 -10.85
N ASP A 139 1.49 -14.22 -10.09
CA ASP A 139 1.77 -15.66 -10.28
C ASP A 139 1.12 -16.27 -11.54
N ASP A 140 0.50 -15.44 -12.38
CA ASP A 140 -0.34 -15.95 -13.45
C ASP A 140 0.40 -16.34 -14.74
N ILE A 141 0.48 -17.66 -14.86
CA ILE A 141 0.46 -18.50 -16.08
C ILE A 141 -0.65 -18.09 -17.08
N HIS A 142 -1.48 -17.08 -16.80
CA HIS A 142 -2.36 -16.44 -17.78
C HIS A 142 -1.74 -15.23 -18.50
N LYS A 143 -0.91 -15.58 -19.50
CA LYS A 143 -0.74 -14.87 -20.79
C LYS A 143 -0.67 -13.34 -20.74
N ILE A 144 0.46 -12.79 -20.30
CA ILE A 144 1.03 -11.62 -20.98
C ILE A 144 2.46 -11.99 -21.36
N PHE A 145 2.59 -12.61 -22.54
CA PHE A 145 3.89 -12.77 -23.18
C PHE A 145 4.36 -11.38 -23.62
N THR A 146 5.28 -10.78 -22.88
CA THR A 146 6.13 -9.75 -23.48
C THR A 146 7.09 -10.48 -24.45
N GLU A 147 7.15 -9.99 -25.69
CA GLU A 147 8.13 -10.43 -26.68
C GLU A 147 9.55 -10.15 -26.14
N GLY A 148 10.13 -11.13 -25.46
CA GLY A 148 11.44 -10.96 -24.81
C GLY A 148 11.80 -11.96 -23.72
N GLY A 149 10.85 -12.74 -23.20
CA GLY A 149 11.16 -13.92 -22.37
C GLY A 149 11.70 -13.67 -20.96
N ASN A 150 11.73 -12.43 -20.47
CA ASN A 150 12.03 -12.14 -19.06
C ASN A 150 10.72 -11.98 -18.28
N ARG A 151 10.41 -12.98 -17.44
CA ARG A 151 9.31 -12.95 -16.48
C ARG A 151 9.71 -12.10 -15.28
N GLU A 152 9.40 -10.81 -15.29
CA GLU A 152 9.27 -10.07 -14.03
C GLU A 152 8.00 -10.56 -13.35
N LYS A 153 8.17 -11.39 -12.32
CA LYS A 153 7.05 -11.99 -11.59
C LYS A 153 6.34 -10.99 -10.67
N TRP A 154 7.02 -9.91 -10.29
CA TRP A 154 6.45 -8.86 -9.48
C TRP A 154 6.11 -7.64 -10.33
N LYS A 155 5.02 -6.95 -9.98
CA LYS A 155 4.55 -5.78 -10.72
C LYS A 155 4.15 -4.67 -9.77
N TRP A 156 4.47 -3.45 -10.17
CA TRP A 156 3.93 -2.22 -9.58
C TRP A 156 2.64 -1.83 -10.29
N ILE A 157 1.63 -1.45 -9.51
CA ILE A 157 0.37 -0.90 -10.02
C ILE A 157 -0.07 0.26 -9.14
N LYS A 158 -0.53 1.34 -9.77
CA LYS A 158 -1.04 2.50 -9.05
C LYS A 158 -2.46 2.21 -8.58
N LEU A 159 -2.73 2.48 -7.30
CA LEU A 159 -4.02 2.30 -6.66
C LEU A 159 -4.76 3.64 -6.45
N GLY A 160 -4.02 4.73 -6.26
CA GLY A 160 -4.60 6.05 -6.07
C GLY A 160 -3.57 7.18 -6.11
N ASP A 161 -4.03 8.41 -6.25
CA ASP A 161 -3.21 9.63 -6.25
C ASP A 161 -2.76 10.04 -4.84
N ASN A 162 -3.52 9.64 -3.82
CA ASN A 162 -3.20 9.83 -2.40
C ASN A 162 -4.01 8.86 -1.53
N PHE A 163 -3.71 8.84 -0.23
CA PHE A 163 -4.39 7.97 0.75
C PHE A 163 -5.90 8.23 0.79
N ASP A 164 -6.30 9.50 0.79
CA ASP A 164 -7.70 9.87 0.93
C ASP A 164 -8.54 9.44 -0.27
N GLU A 165 -7.99 9.58 -1.47
CA GLU A 165 -8.61 9.14 -2.72
C GLU A 165 -8.62 7.61 -2.83
N PHE A 166 -7.54 6.95 -2.40
CA PHE A 166 -7.47 5.49 -2.33
C PHE A 166 -8.62 4.93 -1.49
N PHE A 167 -8.86 5.45 -0.29
CA PHE A 167 -9.98 5.01 0.55
C PHE A 167 -11.36 5.36 -0.04
N ASP A 168 -11.52 6.55 -0.63
CA ASP A 168 -12.78 6.95 -1.28
C ASP A 168 -13.16 6.05 -2.46
N LYS A 169 -12.17 5.51 -3.18
CA LYS A 169 -12.37 4.64 -4.35
C LYS A 169 -12.74 3.20 -3.97
N LEU A 170 -12.43 2.76 -2.75
CA LEU A 170 -12.80 1.42 -2.28
C LEU A 170 -14.31 1.24 -2.33
N TYR A 171 -14.76 0.13 -2.90
CA TYR A 171 -16.19 -0.14 -3.05
C TYR A 171 -16.53 -1.61 -2.80
N LEU A 172 -17.76 -1.85 -2.35
CA LEU A 172 -18.32 -3.19 -2.23
C LEU A 172 -18.83 -3.69 -3.58
N LYS A 173 -18.24 -4.77 -4.08
CA LYS A 173 -18.72 -5.48 -5.28
C LYS A 173 -19.90 -6.36 -4.89
N LYS A 174 -21.08 -6.01 -5.41
CA LYS A 174 -22.34 -6.74 -5.20
C LYS A 174 -22.43 -8.00 -6.04
#